data_AF-A0A7C1TRZ1-F1
#
_entry.id   AF-A0A7C1TRZ1-F1
#
_cell.length_a   1.000
_cell.length_b   1.000
_cell.length_c   1.000
_cell.angle_alpha   90.00
_cell.angle_beta   90.00
_cell.angle_gamma   90.00
#
_symmetry.space_group_name_H-M   'P 1'
#
loop_
_entity.id
_entity.type
_entity.pdbx_description
1 polymer ?
#
loop_
_entity_poly.entity_id
_entity_poly.type
_entity_poly.pdbx_seq_one_letter_code
_entity_poly.pdbx_strand_id
1 'polypeptide(L)'
;MKTPAIGITLDSEEPGGYSKFPWYALRRNYASAVVHAGGLPIALPHETEHVEAYLNHIDGLLVTGGDFDVDPDLFGAESRHKAV
;
A
#
# COMPACT_ATOMS: atom_id res chain seq x y z
N MET A 1 2.47 9.55 -25.30
CA MET A 1 1.73 8.59 -24.45
C MET A 1 1.72 9.15 -23.04
N LYS A 2 0.60 9.08 -22.31
CA LYS A 2 0.52 9.55 -20.91
C LYS A 2 1.23 8.53 -20.02
N THR A 3 2.08 8.99 -19.11
CA THR A 3 2.64 8.16 -18.03
C THR A 3 1.50 7.83 -17.05
N PRO A 4 1.08 6.56 -16.89
CA PRO A 4 -0.02 6.21 -15.99
C PRO A 4 0.39 6.43 -14.52
N ALA A 5 -0.44 7.11 -13.75
CA ALA A 5 -0.26 7.29 -12.31
C ALA A 5 -0.71 6.01 -11.58
N ILE A 6 0.19 5.37 -10.84
CA ILE A 6 -0.10 4.13 -10.12
C ILE A 6 -0.03 4.42 -8.63
N GLY A 7 -1.18 4.31 -7.96
CA GLY A 7 -1.27 4.39 -6.50
C GLY A 7 -0.62 3.17 -5.85
N ILE A 8 0.14 3.38 -4.78
CA ILE A 8 0.82 2.32 -4.03
C ILE A 8 0.45 2.46 -2.55
N THR A 9 -0.04 1.37 -1.95
CA THR A 9 -0.35 1.29 -0.52
C THR A 9 0.93 1.41 0.32
N LEU A 10 0.78 1.89 1.55
CA LEU A 10 1.89 2.05 2.49
C LEU A 10 1.71 1.05 3.65
N ASP A 11 2.81 0.62 4.24
CA ASP A 11 2.74 0.03 5.57
C ASP A 11 2.64 1.17 6.59
N SER A 12 1.79 1.05 7.61
CA SER A 12 1.64 2.02 8.68
C SER A 12 2.22 1.45 9.96
N GLU A 13 3.18 2.16 10.53
CA GLU A 13 3.96 1.71 11.66
C GLU A 13 3.79 2.67 12.84
N GLU A 14 3.63 2.10 14.03
CA GLU A 14 3.61 2.85 15.28
C GLU A 14 5.01 3.40 15.63
N PRO A 15 5.11 4.35 16.58
CA PRO A 15 6.40 4.85 17.05
C PRO A 15 7.34 3.73 17.50
N GLY A 16 8.60 3.80 17.08
CA GLY A 16 9.62 2.81 17.36
C GLY A 16 10.54 2.56 16.16
N GLY A 17 11.73 2.02 16.42
CA GLY A 17 12.71 1.68 15.39
C GLY A 17 13.20 2.89 14.59
N TYR A 18 12.51 3.23 13.50
CA TYR A 18 12.86 4.28 12.55
C TYR A 18 12.47 5.69 13.00
N SER A 19 11.33 5.86 13.68
CA SER A 19 10.78 7.17 14.05
C SER A 19 10.20 7.18 15.46
N LYS A 20 10.24 8.35 16.13
CA LYS A 20 9.56 8.58 17.41
C LYS A 20 8.07 8.90 17.28
N PHE A 21 7.58 9.03 16.05
CA PHE A 21 6.19 9.30 15.69
C PHE A 21 5.70 8.20 14.74
N PRO A 22 4.37 8.01 14.61
CA PRO A 22 3.81 7.10 13.60
C PRO A 22 4.35 7.44 12.21
N TRP A 23 4.63 6.43 11.41
CA TRP A 23 5.31 6.60 10.13
C TRP A 23 4.82 5.60 9.10
N TYR A 24 4.95 5.97 7.83
CA TYR A 24 4.67 5.09 6.71
C TYR A 24 5.95 4.50 6.13
N ALA A 25 5.89 3.23 5.71
CA ALA A 25 6.99 2.53 5.04
C ALA A 25 6.58 2.07 3.63
N LEU A 26 7.59 1.98 2.74
CA LEU A 26 7.44 1.39 1.42
C LEU A 26 8.75 0.75 0.98
N ARG A 27 8.72 -0.55 0.64
CA ARG A 27 9.89 -1.21 0.04
C ARG A 27 10.14 -0.64 -1.36
N ARG A 28 11.40 -0.26 -1.63
CA ARG A 28 11.82 0.42 -2.87
C ARG A 28 11.46 -0.34 -4.15
N ASN A 29 11.40 -1.68 -4.09
CA ASN A 29 11.13 -2.53 -5.26
C ASN A 29 9.75 -2.25 -5.88
N TYR A 30 8.73 -1.91 -5.10
CA TYR A 30 7.40 -1.59 -5.64
C TYR A 30 7.42 -0.33 -6.52
N ALA A 31 7.91 0.79 -5.99
CA ALA A 31 8.03 2.03 -6.76
C ALA A 31 8.98 1.85 -7.96
N SER A 32 10.06 1.10 -7.79
CA SER A 32 11.01 0.83 -8.88
C SER A 32 10.38 -0.01 -9.99
N ALA A 33 9.58 -1.02 -9.66
CA ALA A 33 8.87 -1.84 -10.65
C ALA A 33 7.89 -1.00 -11.47
N VAL A 34 7.14 -0.09 -10.83
CA VAL A 34 6.25 0.85 -11.53
C VAL A 34 7.02 1.74 -12.51
N VAL A 35 8.15 2.33 -12.06
CA VAL A 35 8.99 3.17 -12.94
C VAL A 35 9.55 2.37 -14.12
N HIS A 36 10.05 1.16 -13.90
CA HIS A 36 10.57 0.31 -14.98
C HIS A 36 9.49 -0.08 -15.99
N ALA A 37 8.22 -0.18 -15.57
CA ALA A 37 7.08 -0.42 -16.44
C ALA A 37 6.59 0.86 -17.16
N GLY A 38 7.22 2.02 -16.93
CA GLY A 38 6.84 3.30 -17.54
C GLY A 38 5.70 4.02 -16.83
N GLY A 39 5.38 3.66 -15.58
CA GLY A 39 4.38 4.34 -14.74
C GLY A 39 4.98 5.37 -13.78
N LEU A 40 4.12 6.20 -13.20
CA LEU A 40 4.43 7.18 -12.15
C LEU A 40 3.92 6.64 -10.80
N PRO A 41 4.79 6.21 -9.87
CA PRO A 41 4.36 5.72 -8.56
C PRO A 41 3.91 6.87 -7.67
N ILE A 42 2.75 6.72 -7.03
CA ILE A 42 2.17 7.67 -6.08
C ILE A 42 1.89 6.95 -4.77
N ALA A 43 2.52 7.37 -3.68
CA ALA A 43 2.22 6.85 -2.34
C ALA A 43 0.82 7.29 -1.89
N LEU A 44 0.05 6.37 -1.31
CA LEU A 44 -1.31 6.61 -0.81
C LEU A 44 -1.34 6.52 0.73
N PRO A 45 -1.33 7.67 1.43
CA PRO A 45 -1.64 7.76 2.87
C PRO A 45 -3.04 7.19 3.23
N HIS A 46 -3.24 6.81 4.50
CA HIS A 46 -4.38 5.99 4.95
C HIS A 46 -5.64 6.77 5.37
N GLU A 47 -5.76 8.04 4.97
CA GLU A 47 -6.94 8.87 5.21
C GLU A 47 -8.11 8.42 4.30
N THR A 48 -8.94 7.53 4.83
CA THR A 48 -10.03 6.86 4.10
C THR A 48 -11.07 7.82 3.51
N GLU A 49 -11.23 9.02 4.07
CA GLU A 49 -12.10 10.07 3.53
C GLU A 49 -11.68 10.58 2.14
N HIS A 50 -10.44 10.30 1.73
CA HIS A 50 -9.88 10.73 0.44
C HIS A 50 -9.86 9.63 -0.62
N VAL A 51 -10.39 8.44 -0.34
CA VAL A 51 -10.40 7.30 -1.28
C VAL A 51 -10.96 7.68 -2.65
N GLU A 52 -12.13 8.33 -2.70
CA GLU A 52 -12.74 8.77 -3.96
C GLU A 52 -11.85 9.77 -4.73
N ALA A 53 -11.19 10.68 -4.02
CA ALA A 53 -10.26 11.61 -4.64
C ALA A 53 -9.04 10.88 -5.24
N TYR A 54 -8.46 9.92 -4.52
CA TYR A 54 -7.36 9.12 -5.02
C TYR A 54 -7.75 8.29 -6.25
N LEU A 55 -8.91 7.62 -6.22
CA LEU A 55 -9.41 6.82 -7.35
C LEU A 55 -9.66 7.67 -8.60
N ASN A 56 -10.03 8.94 -8.45
CA ASN A 56 -10.16 9.87 -9.58
C ASN A 56 -8.82 10.35 -10.16
N HIS A 57 -7.72 10.23 -9.41
CA HIS A 57 -6.39 10.70 -9.81
C HIS A 57 -5.46 9.61 -10.33
N ILE A 58 -5.62 8.37 -9.88
CA ILE A 58 -4.77 7.24 -10.28
C ILE A 58 -5.37 6.50 -11.47
N ASP A 59 -4.50 6.04 -12.37
CA ASP A 59 -4.85 5.20 -13.51
C ASP A 59 -4.79 3.69 -13.14
N GLY A 60 -4.26 3.35 -11.96
CA GLY A 60 -4.22 1.99 -11.42
C GLY A 60 -3.75 1.93 -9.96
N LEU A 61 -3.95 0.79 -9.31
CA LEU A 61 -3.59 0.53 -7.91
C LEU A 61 -2.66 -0.68 -7.81
N LEU A 62 -1.56 -0.53 -7.09
CA LEU A 62 -0.64 -1.60 -6.68
C LEU A 62 -0.75 -1.79 -5.18
N VAL A 63 -1.32 -2.92 -4.77
CA VAL A 63 -1.37 -3.33 -3.37
C VAL A 63 -0.06 -4.06 -3.04
N THR A 64 0.68 -3.52 -2.08
CA THR A 64 1.94 -4.10 -1.61
C THR A 64 1.68 -5.35 -0.78
N GLY A 65 2.57 -6.33 -0.87
CA GLY A 65 2.64 -7.40 0.13
C GLY A 65 3.25 -6.88 1.43
N GLY A 66 2.81 -7.44 2.55
CA GLY A 66 3.29 -7.16 3.90
C GLY A 66 3.83 -8.41 4.61
N ASP A 67 4.31 -8.24 5.83
CA ASP A 67 4.75 -9.33 6.73
C ASP A 67 3.68 -9.63 7.79
N PHE A 68 2.41 -9.65 7.35
CA PHE A 68 1.25 -9.83 8.21
C PHE A 68 0.13 -10.59 7.49
N ASP A 69 -0.65 -11.33 8.26
CA ASP A 69 -1.85 -12.01 7.78
C ASP A 69 -3.06 -11.07 7.85
N VAL A 70 -3.90 -11.10 6.81
CA VAL A 70 -5.20 -10.43 6.82
C VAL A 70 -6.13 -11.17 7.78
N ASP A 71 -6.89 -10.43 8.59
CA ASP A 71 -7.87 -11.05 9.49
C ASP A 71 -8.89 -11.90 8.71
N PRO A 72 -9.05 -13.20 8.99
CA PRO A 72 -10.03 -14.06 8.33
C PRO A 72 -11.45 -13.53 8.27
N ASP A 73 -11.86 -12.76 9.28
CA ASP A 73 -13.20 -12.15 9.34
C ASP A 73 -13.43 -11.16 8.19
N LEU A 74 -12.35 -10.56 7.65
CA LEU A 74 -12.43 -9.61 6.54
C LEU A 74 -12.69 -10.27 5.18
N PHE A 75 -12.48 -11.59 5.06
CA PHE A 75 -12.72 -12.34 3.83
C PHE A 75 -13.58 -13.60 4.02
N GLY A 76 -14.24 -13.72 5.18
CA GLY A 76 -15.23 -14.76 5.46
C GLY A 76 -14.65 -16.14 5.75
N ALA A 77 -13.41 -16.23 6.23
CA ALA A 77 -12.79 -17.51 6.60
C ALA A 77 -13.03 -17.83 8.09
N GLU A 78 -13.41 -19.07 8.37
CA GLU A 78 -13.79 -19.53 9.73
C GLU A 78 -12.60 -19.99 10.59
N SER A 79 -11.39 -20.05 10.03
CA SER A 79 -10.21 -20.55 10.72
C SER A 79 -8.97 -19.70 10.46
N ARG A 80 -8.22 -19.39 11.53
CA ARG A 80 -6.87 -18.83 11.46
C ARG A 80 -5.85 -19.95 11.32
N HIS A 81 -5.02 -19.88 10.27
CA HIS A 81 -3.86 -20.75 10.14
C HIS A 81 -2.70 -20.25 11.04
N LYS A 82 -1.69 -21.09 11.25
CA LYS A 82 -0.46 -20.63 11.90
C LYS A 82 0.24 -19.66 10.96
N ALA A 83 0.63 -18.49 11.48
CA ALA A 83 1.48 -17.54 10.78
C ALA A 83 2.73 -18.26 10.25
N VAL A 84 3.13 -17.95 9.02
CA VAL A 84 4.23 -18.59 8.29
C VAL A 84 5.52 -17.81 8.48
#